data_AF-A0A137P270-F1
#
_entry.id   AF-A0A137P270-F1
#
_cell.length_a   1.000
_cell.length_b   1.000
_cell.length_c   1.000
_cell.angle_alpha   90.00
_cell.angle_beta   90.00
_cell.angle_gamma   90.00
#
_symmetry.space_group_name_H-M   'P 1'
#
loop_
_entity.id
_entity.type
_entity.pdbx_description
1 polymer ?
#
loop_
_entity_poly.entity_id
_entity_poly.type
_entity_poly.pdbx_seq_one_letter_code
_entity_poly.pdbx_strand_id
1 'polypeptide(L)'
;MAGMTEVEQTHLPQTRVKEALEFFKNDVQKRQTEIAQSKKALDKITIQKEHIPILKNEFELDETQAENVLRENGGDLKKAVESLLLKA
;
A
#
# COMPACT_ATOMS: atom_id res chain seq x y z
N MET A 1 9.11 -22.36 49.27
CA MET A 1 10.32 -21.75 48.66
C MET A 1 10.10 -21.71 47.15
N ALA A 2 9.61 -20.57 46.63
CA ALA A 2 9.48 -20.38 45.18
C ALA A 2 10.72 -19.63 44.71
N GLY A 3 11.63 -20.34 44.02
CA GLY A 3 12.79 -19.73 43.38
C GLY A 3 12.32 -18.89 42.21
N MET A 4 12.37 -17.57 42.35
CA MET A 4 12.24 -16.64 41.25
C MET A 4 13.55 -16.73 40.44
N THR A 5 13.50 -17.34 39.27
CA THR A 5 14.60 -17.28 38.29
C THR A 5 14.79 -15.82 37.88
N GLU A 6 15.90 -15.25 38.32
CA GLU A 6 16.39 -13.94 37.91
C GLU A 6 16.54 -13.94 36.38
N VAL A 7 15.73 -13.14 35.70
CA VAL A 7 15.81 -12.99 34.24
C VAL A 7 17.01 -12.09 33.98
N GLU A 8 18.14 -12.71 33.61
CA GLU A 8 19.37 -12.01 33.27
C GLU A 8 19.08 -11.02 32.13
N GLN A 9 19.03 -9.72 32.46
CA GLN A 9 18.78 -8.67 31.47
C GLN A 9 20.03 -8.55 30.60
N THR A 10 19.98 -9.17 29.42
CA THR A 10 21.04 -9.05 28.43
C THR A 10 21.22 -7.58 28.06
N HIS A 11 22.37 -7.01 28.42
CA HIS A 11 22.72 -5.63 28.12
C HIS A 11 22.99 -5.53 26.61
N LEU A 12 21.93 -5.23 25.86
CA LEU A 12 22.02 -5.05 24.41
C LEU A 12 22.97 -3.89 24.11
N PRO A 13 24.01 -4.09 23.27
CA PRO A 13 24.97 -3.04 22.96
C PRO A 13 24.25 -1.90 22.24
N GLN A 14 24.24 -0.73 22.86
CA GLN A 14 23.49 0.46 22.40
C GLN A 14 23.84 0.87 20.96
N THR A 15 25.07 0.57 20.51
CA THR A 15 25.53 0.80 19.13
C THR A 15 24.70 0.02 18.12
N ARG A 16 24.46 -1.29 18.36
CA ARG A 16 23.66 -2.12 17.44
C ARG A 16 22.20 -1.71 17.40
N VAL A 17 21.67 -1.21 18.52
CA VAL A 17 20.30 -0.67 18.59
C VAL A 17 20.18 0.62 17.78
N LYS A 18 21.16 1.52 17.87
CA LYS A 18 21.19 2.75 17.05
C LYS A 18 21.29 2.45 15.56
N GLU A 19 22.20 1.55 15.17
CA GLU A 19 22.36 1.13 13.76
C GLU A 19 21.07 0.50 13.20
N ALA A 20 20.41 -0.36 13.99
CA ALA A 20 19.13 -0.94 13.59
C ALA A 20 18.04 0.14 13.45
N LEU A 21 17.93 1.08 14.38
CA LEU A 21 16.97 2.19 14.31
C LEU A 21 17.21 3.10 13.10
N GLU A 22 18.46 3.39 12.76
CA GLU A 22 18.81 4.17 11.56
C GLU A 22 18.47 3.42 10.27
N PHE A 23 18.72 2.10 10.22
CA PHE A 23 18.29 1.25 9.11
C PHE A 23 16.77 1.28 8.93
N PHE A 24 16.00 1.08 10.01
CA PHE A 24 14.54 1.15 9.94
C PHE A 24 14.03 2.53 9.53
N LYS A 25 14.66 3.61 10.02
CA LYS A 25 14.27 4.97 9.65
C LYS A 25 14.48 5.24 8.16
N ASN A 26 15.60 4.80 7.60
CA ASN A 26 15.90 4.92 6.17
C ASN A 26 15.01 4.03 5.30
N ASP A 27 14.73 2.80 5.75
CA ASP A 27 13.88 1.85 5.03
C ASP A 27 12.42 2.32 4.99
N VAL A 28 11.88 2.78 6.13
CA VAL A 28 10.53 3.35 6.21
C VAL A 28 10.43 4.62 5.36
N GLN A 29 11.43 5.51 5.40
CA GLN A 29 11.42 6.71 4.56
C GLN A 29 11.44 6.37 3.06
N LYS A 30 12.29 5.44 2.61
CA LYS A 30 12.30 5.00 1.20
C LYS A 30 10.94 4.45 0.77
N ARG A 31 10.37 3.51 1.54
CA ARG A 31 9.05 2.95 1.23
C ARG A 31 7.96 4.02 1.20
N GLN A 32 8.00 4.97 2.12
CA GLN A 32 7.04 6.07 2.14
C GLN A 32 7.15 6.96 0.89
N THR A 33 8.38 7.23 0.42
CA THR A 33 8.62 8.02 -0.80
C THR A 33 8.16 7.29 -2.06
N GLU A 34 8.40 5.98 -2.15
CA GLU A 34 7.98 5.16 -3.31
C GLU A 34 6.45 5.02 -3.40
N ILE A 35 5.77 4.84 -2.26
CA ILE A 35 4.30 4.83 -2.19
C ILE A 35 3.75 6.20 -2.59
N ALA A 36 4.34 7.29 -2.10
CA ALA A 36 3.89 8.64 -2.42
C ALA A 36 4.08 8.98 -3.92
N GLN A 37 5.19 8.55 -4.52
CA GLN A 37 5.44 8.73 -5.95
C GLN A 37 4.48 7.92 -6.82
N SER A 38 4.22 6.66 -6.44
CA SER A 38 3.28 5.79 -7.14
C SER A 38 1.85 6.34 -7.09
N LYS A 39 1.41 6.85 -5.93
CA LYS A 39 0.12 7.54 -5.80
C LYS A 39 0.04 8.79 -6.67
N LYS A 40 1.09 9.61 -6.71
CA LYS A 40 1.14 10.80 -7.58
C LYS A 40 1.08 10.46 -9.07
N ALA A 41 1.58 9.30 -9.49
CA ALA A 41 1.49 8.86 -10.87
C ALA A 41 0.04 8.47 -11.23
N LEU A 42 -0.63 7.76 -10.33
CA LEU A 42 -2.03 7.34 -10.51
C LEU A 42 -2.99 8.53 -10.53
N ASP A 43 -2.75 9.55 -9.70
CA ASP A 43 -3.62 10.74 -9.58
C ASP A 43 -3.63 11.61 -10.85
N LYS A 44 -2.55 11.56 -11.64
CA LYS A 44 -2.44 12.29 -12.92
C LYS A 44 -3.22 11.64 -14.07
N ILE A 45 -3.71 10.41 -13.88
CA ILE A 45 -4.42 9.68 -14.91
C ILE A 45 -5.84 10.23 -15.03
N THR A 46 -6.15 10.75 -16.21
CA THR A 46 -7.49 11.26 -16.51
C THR A 46 -8.45 10.08 -16.66
N ILE A 47 -9.51 10.07 -15.86
CA ILE A 47 -10.57 9.07 -15.93
C ILE A 47 -11.86 9.72 -16.43
N GLN A 48 -12.63 9.00 -17.23
CA GLN A 48 -13.95 9.44 -17.65
C GLN A 48 -14.98 9.10 -16.57
N LYS A 49 -15.69 10.10 -16.07
CA LYS A 49 -16.65 9.92 -14.98
C LYS A 49 -17.81 8.98 -15.34
N GLU A 50 -18.11 8.86 -16.64
CA GLU A 50 -19.14 7.96 -17.18
C GLU A 50 -18.77 6.47 -17.03
N HIS A 51 -17.48 6.15 -16.87
CA HIS A 51 -17.02 4.76 -16.68
C HIS A 51 -17.17 4.28 -15.23
N ILE A 52 -17.17 5.20 -14.27
CA ILE A 52 -17.32 4.91 -12.84
C ILE A 52 -18.63 4.15 -12.53
N PRO A 53 -19.83 4.63 -12.96
CA PRO A 53 -21.08 3.93 -12.65
C PRO A 53 -21.18 2.54 -13.28
N ILE A 54 -20.50 2.29 -14.41
CA ILE A 54 -20.47 0.97 -15.05
C ILE A 54 -19.76 -0.03 -14.12
N LEU A 55 -18.59 0.34 -13.59
CA LEU A 55 -17.84 -0.52 -12.68
C LEU A 55 -18.54 -0.69 -11.32
N LYS A 56 -19.20 0.36 -10.80
CA LYS A 56 -19.97 0.28 -9.55
C LYS A 56 -21.13 -0.72 -9.65
N ASN A 57 -21.88 -0.66 -10.76
CA ASN A 57 -23.06 -1.50 -10.94
C ASN A 57 -22.72 -2.96 -11.27
N GLU A 58 -21.74 -3.18 -12.15
CA GLU A 58 -21.45 -4.53 -12.66
C GLU A 58 -20.54 -5.35 -11.73
N PHE A 59 -19.70 -4.69 -10.91
CA PHE A 59 -18.70 -5.34 -10.06
C PHE A 59 -18.89 -5.04 -8.57
N GLU A 60 -20.02 -4.43 -8.18
CA GLU A 60 -20.36 -4.07 -6.79
C GLU A 60 -19.26 -3.26 -6.09
N LEU A 61 -18.55 -2.43 -6.84
CA LEU A 61 -17.48 -1.59 -6.32
C LEU A 61 -18.03 -0.28 -5.75
N ASP A 62 -17.42 0.20 -4.66
CA ASP A 62 -17.66 1.57 -4.21
C ASP A 62 -17.03 2.58 -5.19
N GLU A 63 -17.47 3.84 -5.15
CA GLU A 63 -17.02 4.89 -6.06
C GLU A 63 -15.49 5.05 -6.05
N THR A 64 -14.91 5.04 -4.85
CA THR A 64 -13.46 5.17 -4.68
C THR A 64 -12.72 3.98 -5.29
N GLN A 65 -13.30 2.78 -5.19
CA GLN A 65 -12.70 1.56 -5.74
C GLN A 65 -12.77 1.56 -7.27
N ALA A 66 -13.92 1.92 -7.84
CA ALA A 66 -14.08 2.05 -9.29
C ALA A 66 -13.10 3.08 -9.89
N GLU A 67 -12.92 4.23 -9.24
CA GLU A 67 -11.94 5.23 -9.66
C GLU A 67 -10.50 4.70 -9.61
N ASN A 68 -10.14 3.98 -8.55
CA ASN A 68 -8.80 3.40 -8.42
C ASN A 68 -8.55 2.35 -9.50
N VAL A 69 -9.50 1.45 -9.76
CA VAL A 69 -9.36 0.43 -10.82
C VAL A 69 -9.17 1.10 -12.18
N LEU A 70 -9.89 2.19 -12.47
CA LEU A 70 -9.68 2.96 -13.70
C LEU A 70 -8.29 3.60 -13.74
N ARG A 71 -7.83 4.25 -12.64
CA ARG A 71 -6.49 4.87 -12.60
C ARG A 71 -5.38 3.83 -12.75
N GLU A 72 -5.47 2.68 -12.09
CA GLU A 72 -4.50 1.58 -12.22
C GLU A 72 -4.41 1.05 -13.65
N ASN A 73 -5.51 1.11 -14.41
CA ASN A 73 -5.59 0.66 -15.80
C ASN A 73 -5.46 1.81 -16.82
N GLY A 74 -4.96 2.98 -16.41
CA GLY A 74 -4.68 4.09 -17.34
C GLY A 74 -5.93 4.82 -17.84
N GLY A 75 -7.06 4.70 -17.13
CA GLY A 75 -8.35 5.31 -17.49
C GLY A 75 -9.14 4.55 -18.55
N ASP A 76 -8.67 3.36 -18.95
CA ASP A 76 -9.29 2.52 -19.97
C ASP A 76 -10.30 1.54 -19.35
N LEU A 77 -11.57 1.68 -19.70
CA LEU A 77 -12.66 0.84 -19.20
C LEU A 77 -12.49 -0.62 -19.61
N LYS A 78 -12.08 -0.89 -20.85
CA LYS A 78 -11.93 -2.26 -21.36
C LYS A 78 -10.84 -2.97 -20.57
N LYS A 79 -9.68 -2.32 -20.39
CA LYS A 79 -8.58 -2.88 -19.59
C LYS A 79 -8.96 -3.05 -18.12
N ALA A 80 -9.68 -2.10 -17.54
CA ALA A 80 -10.19 -2.20 -16.17
C ALA A 80 -11.09 -3.43 -15.99
N VAL A 81 -12.05 -3.64 -16.90
CA VAL A 81 -12.94 -4.81 -16.91
C VAL A 81 -12.16 -6.10 -17.13
N GLU A 82 -11.25 -6.15 -18.11
CA GLU A 82 -10.37 -7.31 -18.36
C GLU A 82 -9.53 -7.63 -17.12
N SER A 83 -8.99 -6.62 -16.42
CA SER A 83 -8.22 -6.81 -15.20
C SER A 83 -9.07 -7.33 -14.04
N LEU A 84 -10.34 -6.93 -13.94
CA LEU A 84 -11.25 -7.44 -12.90
C LEU A 84 -11.60 -8.90 -13.16
N LEU A 85 -11.89 -9.26 -14.41
CA LEU A 85 -12.22 -10.64 -14.80
C LEU A 85 -11.03 -11.60 -14.69
N LEU A 86 -9.80 -11.12 -14.90
CA LEU A 86 -8.58 -11.93 -14.75
C LEU A 86 -8.13 -12.08 -13.30
N LYS A 87 -8.55 -11.17 -12.40
CA LYS A 87 -8.24 -11.20 -10.97
C LYS A 87 -9.31 -11.90 -10.13
N ALA A 88 -10.52 -12.06 -10.66
CA ALA A 88 -11.63 -12.80 -10.05
C ALA A 88 -11.39 -14.32 -10.13
#